data_AF-A0A2T6V7E4-F1
#
_entry.id   AF-A0A2T6V7E4-F1
#
_cell.length_a   1.000
_cell.length_b   1.000
_cell.length_c   1.000
_cell.angle_alpha   90.00
_cell.angle_beta   90.00
_cell.angle_gamma   90.00
#
_symmetry.space_group_name_H-M   'P 1'
#
loop_
_entity.id
_entity.type
_entity.pdbx_description
1 polymer ?
#
loop_
_entity_poly.entity_id
_entity_poly.type
_entity_poly.pdbx_seq_one_letter_code
_entity_poly.pdbx_strand_id
1 'polypeptide(L)'
;PTPLILDNTPALGNASASDSAPKKSCMIVLESTALLSMFLEKLKNPNARIFVRLVLNKEKKVLALAFLYEDQGYFLPLEEALFSPFSLEFLENAFFKMLQHACIIGHDLKPLLSFLKAKYQVPL
;
A
#
# COMPACT_ATOMS: atom_id res chain seq x y z
N PRO A 1 -14.32 -2.92 38.66
CA PRO A 1 -13.24 -3.33 37.74
C PRO A 1 -13.83 -4.15 36.60
N THR A 2 -14.06 -3.51 35.46
CA THR A 2 -14.67 -4.13 34.28
C THR A 2 -13.67 -4.01 33.13
N PRO A 3 -13.32 -5.10 32.43
CA PRO A 3 -12.20 -5.08 31.50
C PRO A 3 -12.62 -4.44 30.17
N LEU A 4 -11.81 -3.50 29.69
CA LEU A 4 -11.92 -2.94 28.35
C LEU A 4 -11.43 -3.99 27.35
N ILE A 5 -12.36 -4.62 26.64
CA ILE A 5 -12.04 -5.46 25.49
C ILE A 5 -11.75 -4.51 24.32
N LEU A 6 -10.48 -4.48 23.94
CA LEU A 6 -9.95 -3.83 22.76
C LEU A 6 -10.29 -4.68 21.53
N ASP A 7 -11.39 -4.37 20.86
CA ASP A 7 -11.76 -4.97 19.57
C ASP A 7 -11.30 -4.04 18.44
N ASN A 8 -10.05 -4.22 18.01
CA ASN A 8 -9.48 -3.59 16.81
C ASN A 8 -9.19 -4.67 15.75
N THR A 9 -10.18 -5.52 15.49
CA THR A 9 -10.13 -6.50 14.40
C THR A 9 -11.05 -6.00 13.29
N PRO A 10 -10.57 -5.71 12.06
CA PRO A 10 -11.46 -5.36 10.97
C PRO A 10 -12.24 -6.61 10.59
N ALA A 11 -13.50 -6.67 10.99
CA ALA A 11 -14.43 -7.70 10.54
C ALA A 11 -14.59 -7.59 9.02
N LEU A 12 -14.01 -8.54 8.30
CA LEU A 12 -14.21 -8.76 6.87
C LEU A 12 -15.66 -9.25 6.66
N GLY A 13 -16.61 -8.32 6.68
CA GLY A 13 -18.01 -8.53 6.34
C GLY A 13 -18.30 -8.00 4.94
N ASN A 14 -18.21 -8.87 3.94
CA ASN A 14 -18.80 -8.61 2.63
C ASN A 14 -20.33 -8.53 2.79
N ALA A 15 -20.88 -7.31 2.80
CA ALA A 15 -22.31 -7.08 2.59
C ALA A 15 -22.49 -5.84 1.72
N SER A 16 -23.02 -6.07 0.52
CA SER A 16 -23.45 -5.06 -0.42
C SER A 16 -24.50 -4.15 0.22
N ALA A 17 -24.17 -2.88 0.39
CA ALA A 17 -25.13 -1.79 0.50
C ALA A 17 -24.53 -0.57 -0.19
N SER A 18 -25.14 -0.18 -1.31
CA SER A 18 -24.97 1.13 -1.91
C SER A 18 -25.41 2.16 -0.88
N ASP A 19 -24.45 2.82 -0.26
CA ASP A 19 -24.70 4.01 0.54
C ASP A 19 -23.71 5.07 0.09
N SER A 20 -24.25 6.17 -0.43
CA SER A 20 -23.56 7.25 -1.12
C SER A 20 -23.18 8.38 -0.16
N ALA A 21 -22.76 8.00 1.05
CA ALA A 21 -21.98 8.85 1.93
C ALA A 21 -20.49 8.51 1.71
N PRO A 22 -19.55 9.46 1.86
CA PRO A 22 -18.14 9.10 1.88
C PRO A 22 -17.94 8.20 3.09
N LYS A 23 -17.91 6.88 2.85
CA LYS A 23 -17.44 5.89 3.81
C LYS A 23 -16.12 6.45 4.31
N LYS A 24 -16.03 6.75 5.62
CA LYS A 24 -14.79 7.21 6.27
C LYS A 24 -13.64 6.48 5.58
N SER A 25 -12.74 7.20 4.91
CA SER A 25 -11.69 6.60 4.10
C SER A 25 -10.75 5.83 5.03
N CYS A 26 -11.13 4.59 5.37
CA CYS A 26 -10.38 3.76 6.27
C CYS A 26 -9.16 3.30 5.50
N MET A 27 -7.97 3.68 5.98
CA MET A 27 -6.73 3.26 5.36
C MET A 27 -6.60 1.73 5.46
N ILE A 28 -6.40 1.07 4.33
CA ILE A 28 -6.21 -0.39 4.28
C ILE A 28 -4.73 -0.69 4.42
N VAL A 29 -4.35 -1.42 5.45
CA VAL A 29 -2.96 -1.86 5.64
C VAL A 29 -2.71 -3.10 4.78
N LEU A 30 -1.71 -3.05 3.91
CA LEU A 30 -1.26 -4.15 3.07
C LEU A 30 -0.26 -5.01 3.87
N GLU A 31 -0.76 -5.68 4.90
CA GLU A 31 0.06 -6.44 5.86
C GLU A 31 0.32 -7.90 5.45
N SER A 32 -0.18 -8.36 4.31
CA SER A 32 0.02 -9.73 3.82
C SER A 32 0.22 -9.81 2.30
N THR A 33 0.85 -10.89 1.84
CA THR A 33 1.06 -11.19 0.40
C THR A 33 -0.24 -11.25 -0.38
N ALA A 34 -1.31 -11.77 0.24
CA ALA A 34 -2.64 -11.82 -0.35
C ALA A 34 -3.21 -10.41 -0.60
N LEU A 35 -3.14 -9.53 0.42
CA LEU A 35 -3.66 -8.16 0.29
C LEU A 35 -2.86 -7.34 -0.73
N LEU A 36 -1.52 -7.44 -0.72
CA LEU A 36 -0.70 -6.76 -1.73
C LEU A 36 -0.99 -7.30 -3.13
N SER A 37 -1.12 -8.62 -3.29
CA SER A 37 -1.44 -9.20 -4.60
C SER A 37 -2.80 -8.74 -5.12
N MET A 38 -3.83 -8.72 -4.27
CA MET A 38 -5.15 -8.20 -4.63
C MET A 38 -5.10 -6.73 -5.03
N PHE A 39 -4.29 -5.91 -4.33
CA PHE A 39 -4.07 -4.52 -4.72
C PHE A 39 -3.42 -4.42 -6.10
N LEU A 40 -2.35 -5.18 -6.37
CA LEU A 40 -1.65 -5.17 -7.67
C LEU A 40 -2.55 -5.63 -8.83
N GLU A 41 -3.45 -6.58 -8.60
CA GLU A 41 -4.43 -7.00 -9.63
C GLU A 41 -5.35 -5.85 -10.05
N LYS A 42 -5.72 -4.94 -9.14
CA LYS A 42 -6.50 -3.74 -9.49
C LYS A 42 -5.74 -2.81 -10.44
N LEU A 43 -4.41 -2.77 -10.33
CA LEU A 43 -3.55 -1.91 -11.15
C LEU A 43 -3.45 -2.37 -12.61
N LYS A 44 -3.83 -3.62 -12.92
CA LYS A 44 -3.85 -4.11 -14.31
C LYS A 44 -4.89 -3.41 -15.19
N ASN A 45 -5.86 -2.71 -14.59
CA ASN A 45 -6.78 -1.87 -15.34
C ASN A 45 -5.99 -0.70 -15.99
N PRO A 46 -6.01 -0.52 -17.32
CA PRO A 46 -5.25 0.54 -17.99
C PRO A 46 -5.67 1.96 -17.58
N ASN A 47 -6.86 2.11 -16.99
CA ASN A 47 -7.34 3.38 -16.44
C ASN A 47 -6.99 3.56 -14.96
N ALA A 48 -6.33 2.59 -14.33
CA ALA A 48 -5.90 2.67 -12.94
C ALA A 48 -4.89 3.80 -12.76
N ARG A 49 -5.22 4.72 -11.86
CA ARG A 49 -4.36 5.83 -11.45
C ARG A 49 -4.10 5.71 -9.97
N ILE A 50 -2.85 5.79 -9.58
CA ILE A 50 -2.46 5.74 -8.18
C ILE A 50 -1.63 6.96 -7.81
N PHE A 51 -1.90 7.53 -6.65
CA PHE A 51 -0.92 8.37 -5.98
C PHE A 51 -0.06 7.52 -5.07
N VAL A 52 1.25 7.69 -5.15
CA VAL A 52 2.21 6.96 -4.32
C VAL A 52 3.06 7.98 -3.56
N ARG A 53 3.26 7.74 -2.27
CA ARG A 53 4.13 8.57 -1.43
C ARG A 53 5.01 7.69 -0.53
N LEU A 54 6.30 8.03 -0.48
CA LEU A 54 7.22 7.50 0.53
C LEU A 54 6.89 8.10 1.89
N VAL A 55 6.66 7.23 2.88
CA VAL A 55 6.45 7.62 4.26
C VAL A 55 7.78 7.49 5.00
N LEU A 56 8.29 8.61 5.50
CA LEU A 56 9.56 8.69 6.19
C LEU A 56 9.34 8.94 7.69
N ASN A 57 10.23 8.39 8.52
CA ASN A 57 10.29 8.74 9.94
C ASN A 57 11.05 10.07 10.15
N LYS A 58 11.20 10.49 11.42
CA LYS A 58 11.90 11.73 11.79
C LYS A 58 13.36 11.74 11.34
N GLU A 59 13.99 10.57 11.26
CA GLU A 59 15.37 10.37 10.82
C GLU A 59 15.50 10.13 9.30
N LYS A 60 14.43 10.40 8.52
CA LYS A 60 14.37 10.20 7.06
C LYS A 60 14.51 8.73 6.59
N LYS A 61 14.30 7.76 7.46
CA LYS A 61 14.21 6.34 7.09
C LYS A 61 12.83 6.03 6.52
N VAL A 62 12.78 5.17 5.51
CA VAL A 62 11.51 4.73 4.91
C VAL A 62 10.79 3.77 5.84
N LEU A 63 9.57 4.12 6.24
CA LEU A 63 8.68 3.29 7.05
C LEU A 63 7.71 2.50 6.19
N ALA A 64 7.21 3.12 5.11
CA ALA A 64 6.14 2.55 4.32
C ALA A 64 6.00 3.24 2.96
N LEU A 65 5.18 2.65 2.11
CA LEU A 65 4.57 3.30 0.95
C LEU A 65 3.09 3.52 1.22
N ALA A 66 2.64 4.76 1.07
CA ALA A 66 1.22 5.10 1.07
C ALA A 66 0.73 5.20 -0.37
N PHE A 67 -0.42 4.60 -0.64
CA PHE A 67 -1.09 4.66 -1.93
C PHE A 67 -2.48 5.27 -1.80
N LEU A 68 -2.91 6.01 -2.81
CA LEU A 68 -4.31 6.37 -3.02
C LEU A 68 -4.71 5.84 -4.40
N TYR A 69 -5.65 4.90 -4.42
CA TYR A 69 -6.26 4.39 -5.64
C TYR A 69 -7.73 4.76 -5.60
N GLU A 70 -8.18 5.56 -6.57
CA GLU A 70 -9.50 6.21 -6.54
C GLU A 70 -9.66 7.00 -5.22
N ASP A 71 -10.67 6.70 -4.41
CA ASP A 71 -10.91 7.33 -3.11
C ASP A 71 -10.42 6.48 -1.91
N GLN A 72 -9.70 5.39 -2.19
CA GLN A 72 -9.27 4.41 -1.19
C GLN A 72 -7.77 4.52 -0.89
N GLY A 73 -7.45 4.81 0.37
CA GLY A 73 -6.08 4.82 0.88
C GLY A 73 -5.57 3.42 1.22
N TYR A 74 -4.31 3.14 0.87
CA TYR A 74 -3.61 1.91 1.24
C TYR A 74 -2.25 2.25 1.85
N PHE A 75 -1.77 1.38 2.74
CA PHE A 75 -0.50 1.55 3.43
C PHE A 75 0.28 0.24 3.42
N LEU A 76 1.42 0.21 2.75
CA LEU A 76 2.34 -0.92 2.73
C LEU A 76 3.49 -0.66 3.69
N PRO A 77 3.52 -1.28 4.87
CA PRO A 77 4.65 -1.19 5.78
C PRO A 77 5.90 -1.82 5.14
N LEU A 78 7.03 -1.12 5.20
CA LEU A 78 8.33 -1.55 4.68
C LEU A 78 9.43 -1.56 5.76
N GLU A 79 9.09 -1.17 6.99
CA GLU A 79 10.00 -1.21 8.13
C GLU A 79 10.30 -2.66 8.50
N GLU A 80 11.57 -3.06 8.36
CA GLU A 80 12.03 -4.44 8.53
C GLU A 80 11.79 -4.98 9.95
N ALA A 81 11.74 -4.10 10.96
CA ALA A 81 11.50 -4.46 12.35
C ALA A 81 10.03 -4.80 12.65
N LEU A 82 9.09 -4.40 11.77
CA LEU A 82 7.66 -4.61 11.93
C LEU A 82 7.18 -5.67 10.93
N PHE A 83 7.58 -6.93 11.17
CA PHE A 83 6.98 -8.14 10.60
C PHE A 83 6.61 -8.05 9.11
N SER A 84 7.60 -7.97 8.22
CA SER A 84 7.35 -8.15 6.79
C SER A 84 7.12 -9.65 6.50
N PRO A 85 5.90 -10.13 6.20
CA PRO A 85 5.69 -11.46 5.61
C PRO A 85 6.19 -11.52 4.16
N PHE A 86 6.73 -10.41 3.64
CA PHE A 86 7.18 -10.30 2.27
C PHE A 86 8.67 -10.64 2.20
N SER A 87 9.00 -11.60 1.33
CA SER A 87 10.38 -11.77 0.89
C SER A 87 10.81 -10.57 0.05
N LEU A 88 12.13 -10.34 -0.01
CA LEU A 88 12.69 -9.32 -0.90
C LEU A 88 12.21 -9.55 -2.34
N GLU A 89 12.37 -10.78 -2.86
CA GLU A 89 11.93 -11.19 -4.19
C GLU A 89 10.44 -10.87 -4.47
N PHE A 90 9.56 -11.11 -3.50
CA PHE A 90 8.15 -10.79 -3.64
C PHE A 90 7.93 -9.28 -3.80
N LEU A 91 8.63 -8.46 -3.01
CA LEU A 91 8.55 -7.00 -3.10
C LEU A 91 9.15 -6.47 -4.41
N GLU A 92 10.29 -7.02 -4.85
CA GLU A 92 10.90 -6.67 -6.14
C GLU A 92 9.90 -6.92 -7.29
N ASN A 93 9.29 -8.10 -7.32
CA ASN A 93 8.27 -8.44 -8.32
C ASN A 93 6.99 -7.59 -8.19
N ALA A 94 6.55 -7.31 -6.96
CA ALA A 94 5.39 -6.47 -6.70
C ALA A 94 5.58 -5.05 -7.24
N PHE A 95 6.74 -4.44 -6.96
CA PHE A 95 7.05 -3.09 -7.43
C PHE A 95 7.27 -3.04 -8.93
N PHE A 96 7.90 -4.07 -9.50
CA PHE A 96 8.01 -4.19 -10.96
C PHE A 96 6.62 -4.20 -11.62
N LYS A 97 5.70 -5.06 -11.16
CA LYS A 97 4.32 -5.11 -11.66
C LYS A 97 3.57 -3.78 -11.48
N MET A 98 3.75 -3.13 -10.34
CA MET A 98 3.17 -1.82 -10.08
C MET A 98 3.67 -0.79 -11.11
N LEU A 99 4.99 -0.69 -11.35
CA LEU A 99 5.56 0.26 -12.31
C LEU A 99 5.16 -0.06 -13.75
N GLN A 100 4.95 -1.34 -14.10
CA GLN A 100 4.49 -1.74 -15.43
C GLN A 100 3.04 -1.38 -15.71
N HIS A 101 2.16 -1.49 -14.71
CA HIS A 101 0.71 -1.40 -14.95
C HIS A 101 0.09 -0.09 -14.47
N ALA A 102 0.65 0.55 -13.45
CA ALA A 102 0.01 1.70 -12.83
C ALA A 102 0.40 3.02 -13.50
N CYS A 103 -0.59 3.86 -13.79
CA CYS A 103 -0.36 5.27 -14.05
C CYS A 103 -0.11 5.98 -12.71
N ILE A 104 1.16 6.14 -12.33
CA ILE A 104 1.53 6.79 -11.07
C ILE A 104 1.44 8.32 -11.23
N ILE A 105 0.58 8.93 -10.43
CA ILE A 105 0.38 10.37 -10.36
C ILE A 105 0.99 10.86 -9.04
N GLY A 106 1.92 11.82 -9.07
CA GLY A 106 2.55 12.28 -7.84
C GLY A 106 3.52 13.43 -8.04
N HIS A 107 3.75 14.19 -6.98
CA HIS A 107 4.61 15.38 -7.00
C HIS A 107 6.11 15.01 -6.92
N ASP A 108 6.46 13.93 -6.21
CA ASP A 108 7.86 13.56 -5.93
C ASP A 108 8.18 12.13 -6.38
N LEU A 109 8.14 11.89 -7.70
CA LEU A 109 8.48 10.58 -8.27
C LEU A 109 9.98 10.27 -8.18
N LYS A 110 10.87 11.26 -8.25
CA LYS A 110 12.33 11.03 -8.23
C LYS A 110 12.81 10.29 -6.97
N PRO A 111 12.47 10.73 -5.74
CA PRO A 111 12.84 9.99 -4.53
C PRO A 111 12.24 8.59 -4.48
N LEU A 112 11.00 8.42 -4.95
CA LEU A 112 10.33 7.12 -5.01
C LEU A 112 11.08 6.15 -5.91
N LEU A 113 11.33 6.53 -7.16
CA LEU A 113 12.02 5.68 -8.13
C LEU A 113 13.46 5.39 -7.70
N SER A 114 14.16 6.38 -7.13
CA SER A 114 15.50 6.18 -6.57
C SER A 114 15.50 5.16 -5.43
N PHE A 115 14.50 5.21 -4.54
CA PHE A 115 14.36 4.24 -3.47
C PHE A 115 14.06 2.83 -3.99
N LEU A 116 13.12 2.69 -4.92
CA LEU A 116 12.76 1.40 -5.51
C LEU A 116 13.95 0.76 -6.23
N LYS A 117 14.71 1.55 -6.99
CA LYS A 117 15.93 1.09 -7.67
C LYS A 117 17.02 0.68 -6.67
N ALA A 118 17.26 1.48 -5.63
CA ALA A 118 18.34 1.23 -4.69
C ALA A 118 18.06 0.05 -3.75
N LYS A 119 16.80 -0.10 -3.28
CA LYS A 119 16.45 -1.12 -2.28
C LYS A 119 15.93 -2.42 -2.89
N TYR A 120 15.23 -2.35 -4.02
CA TYR A 120 14.51 -3.48 -4.62
C TYR A 120 14.95 -3.77 -6.06
N GLN A 121 16.06 -3.17 -6.52
CA GLN A 121 16.66 -3.42 -7.84
C GLN A 121 15.67 -3.34 -9.01
N VAL A 122 14.58 -2.59 -8.85
CA VAL A 122 13.49 -2.57 -9.83
C VAL A 122 14.00 -1.85 -11.09
N PRO A 123 13.93 -2.48 -12.27
CA PRO A 123 14.28 -1.82 -13.51
C PRO A 123 13.27 -0.69 -13.79
N LEU A 124 13.81 0.49 -14.11
CA LEU A 124 13.06 1.71 -14.43
C LEU A 124 12.92 1.87 -15.94
#